data_AF-A0A811JRJ3-F1
#
_entry.id   AF-A0A811JRJ3-F1
#
_cell.length_a   1.000
_cell.length_b   1.000
_cell.length_c   1.000
_cell.angle_alpha   90.00
_cell.angle_beta   90.00
_cell.angle_gamma   90.00
#
_symmetry.space_group_name_H-M   'P 1'
#
loop_
_entity.id
_entity.type
_entity.pdbx_description
1 polymer ?
#
loop_
_entity_poly.entity_id
_entity_poly.type
_entity_poly.pdbx_seq_one_letter_code
_entity_poly.pdbx_strand_id
1 'polypeptide(L)'
;MTLPELVIGFMSYYAMYDFNEWHIDVRRKELRNRNEVTTVGYQNEGVRLSIECPVNGKCPTRNVTKECYKAFRKAINHFNSLIWKQVAKEKEKDEFFDAIVNMLGINKKL
;
A
#
# COMPACT_ATOMS: atom_id res chain seq x y z
N MET A 1 15.27 -8.25 9.16
CA MET A 1 13.93 -7.81 8.75
C MET A 1 13.05 -9.05 8.63
N THR A 2 12.07 -9.19 9.52
CA THR A 2 11.16 -10.34 9.58
C THR A 2 9.91 -10.10 8.69
N LEU A 3 9.16 -11.16 8.38
CA LEU A 3 7.87 -11.04 7.67
C LEU A 3 6.88 -10.08 8.40
N PRO A 4 6.72 -10.13 9.74
CA PRO A 4 6.01 -9.11 10.50
C PRO A 4 6.44 -7.68 10.19
N GLU A 5 7.74 -7.42 10.23
CA GLU A 5 8.31 -6.09 10.01
C GLU A 5 8.03 -5.60 8.58
N LEU A 6 8.06 -6.51 7.60
CA LEU A 6 7.67 -6.21 6.21
C LEU A 6 6.20 -5.85 6.06
N VAL A 7 5.29 -6.59 6.70
CA VAL A 7 3.85 -6.32 6.64
C VAL A 7 3.53 -4.98 7.29
N ILE A 8 4.13 -4.70 8.45
CA ILE A 8 3.99 -3.41 9.15
C ILE A 8 4.50 -2.28 8.26
N GLY A 9 5.72 -2.41 7.73
CA GLY A 9 6.32 -1.43 6.84
C GLY A 9 5.48 -1.17 5.59
N PHE A 10 4.96 -2.23 4.95
CA PHE A 10 4.06 -2.13 3.81
C PHE A 10 2.79 -1.34 4.15
N MET A 11 2.10 -1.70 5.23
CA MET A 11 0.85 -1.06 5.62
C MET A 11 1.06 0.41 6.00
N SER A 12 2.08 0.70 6.80
CA SER A 12 2.40 2.08 7.20
C SER A 12 2.82 2.94 6.00
N TYR A 13 3.64 2.40 5.10
CA TYR A 13 4.04 3.10 3.88
C TYR A 13 2.84 3.52 3.04
N TYR A 14 1.95 2.58 2.71
CA TYR A 14 0.78 2.86 1.87
C TYR A 14 -0.31 3.68 2.55
N ALA A 15 -0.32 3.73 3.90
CA ALA A 15 -1.19 4.65 4.64
C ALA A 15 -0.77 6.11 4.44
N MET A 16 0.55 6.35 4.42
CA MET A 16 1.13 7.68 4.28
C MET A 16 1.28 8.11 2.81
N TYR A 17 1.38 7.16 1.89
CA TYR A 17 1.60 7.43 0.47
C TYR A 17 0.44 8.24 -0.15
N ASP A 18 0.78 9.30 -0.90
CA ASP A 18 -0.17 10.09 -1.67
C ASP A 18 -0.16 9.68 -3.15
N PHE A 19 -1.14 8.86 -3.53
CA PHE A 19 -1.32 8.43 -4.91
C PHE A 19 -1.83 9.53 -5.86
N ASN A 20 -2.27 10.68 -5.35
CA ASN A 20 -2.66 11.81 -6.19
C ASN A 20 -1.45 12.58 -6.70
N GLU A 21 -0.36 12.57 -5.94
CA GLU A 21 0.89 13.27 -6.27
C GLU A 21 1.92 12.31 -6.88
N TRP A 22 2.03 11.09 -6.35
CA TRP A 22 3.13 10.18 -6.67
C TRP A 22 2.68 8.93 -7.41
N HIS A 23 3.47 8.54 -8.40
CA HIS A 23 3.36 7.31 -9.18
C HIS A 23 4.52 6.36 -8.84
N ILE A 24 4.22 5.08 -8.68
CA ILE A 24 5.22 4.05 -8.38
C ILE A 24 5.67 3.41 -9.70
N ASP A 25 6.89 3.67 -10.15
CA ASP A 25 7.49 2.99 -11.31
C ASP A 25 8.34 1.82 -10.81
N VAL A 26 7.75 0.61 -10.86
CA VAL A 26 8.43 -0.61 -10.41
C VAL A 26 9.61 -0.97 -11.32
N ARG A 27 9.56 -0.59 -12.61
CA ARG A 27 10.63 -0.88 -13.57
C ARG A 27 11.90 -0.11 -13.24
N ARG A 28 11.74 1.18 -12.95
CA ARG A 28 12.83 2.10 -12.61
C ARG A 28 13.16 2.11 -11.12
N LYS A 29 12.32 1.49 -10.29
CA LYS A 29 12.44 1.49 -8.81
C LYS A 29 12.43 2.91 -8.24
N GLU A 30 11.62 3.78 -8.82
CA GLU A 30 11.55 5.20 -8.46
C GLU A 30 10.11 5.65 -8.21
N LEU A 31 9.98 6.74 -7.46
CA LEU A 31 8.73 7.48 -7.33
C LEU A 31 8.78 8.65 -8.31
N ARG A 32 7.74 8.78 -9.12
CA ARG A 32 7.64 9.84 -10.12
C ARG A 32 6.50 10.77 -9.76
N ASN A 33 6.74 12.07 -9.80
CA ASN A 33 5.67 13.03 -9.60
C ASN A 33 4.71 12.97 -10.80
N ARG A 34 3.41 12.85 -10.53
CA ARG A 34 2.38 12.74 -11.57
C ARG A 34 2.31 13.97 -12.47
N ASN A 35 2.72 15.14 -11.98
CA ASN A 35 2.77 16.38 -12.75
C ASN A 35 3.95 16.42 -13.74
N GLU A 36 4.97 15.56 -13.56
CA GLU A 36 6.16 15.48 -14.42
C GLU A 36 6.05 14.40 -15.50
N VAL A 37 4.99 13.59 -15.49
CA VAL A 37 4.79 12.50 -16.45
C VAL A 37 4.20 13.06 -17.76
N THR A 38 5.06 13.58 -18.63
CA THR A 38 4.68 14.11 -19.95
C THR A 38 4.11 13.01 -20.86
N THR A 39 2.86 13.20 -21.32
CA THR A 39 2.17 12.75 -22.56
C THR A 39 2.24 11.29 -23.04
N VAL A 40 3.23 10.46 -22.70
CA VAL A 40 3.24 9.00 -22.98
C VAL A 40 2.56 8.22 -21.84
N GLY A 41 2.44 8.82 -20.65
CA GLY A 41 1.73 8.29 -19.48
C GLY A 41 0.21 8.48 -19.48
N TYR A 42 -0.38 8.97 -20.59
CA TYR A 42 -1.82 9.29 -20.73
C TYR A 42 -2.76 8.11 -20.39
N GLN A 43 -2.26 6.86 -20.49
CA GLN A 43 -3.03 5.66 -20.14
C GLN A 43 -3.30 5.51 -18.62
N ASN A 44 -2.60 6.29 -17.78
CA ASN A 44 -2.73 6.25 -16.32
C ASN A 44 -3.37 7.53 -15.75
N GLU A 45 -3.88 8.41 -16.60
CA GLU A 45 -4.62 9.60 -16.18
C GLU A 45 -5.90 9.19 -15.41
N GLY A 46 -6.18 9.87 -14.29
CA GLY A 46 -7.34 9.54 -13.45
C GLY A 46 -7.23 8.24 -12.63
N VAL A 47 -6.13 7.49 -12.75
CA VAL A 47 -5.91 6.27 -11.95
C VAL A 47 -5.66 6.64 -10.48
N ARG A 48 -6.37 5.96 -9.57
CA ARG A 48 -6.35 6.22 -8.12
C ARG A 48 -5.21 5.51 -7.41
N LEU A 49 -4.79 4.37 -7.91
CA LEU A 49 -3.61 3.63 -7.45
C LEU A 49 -2.65 3.57 -8.62
N SER A 50 -1.74 4.53 -8.72
CA SER A 50 -0.88 4.68 -9.90
C SER A 50 0.41 3.87 -9.72
N ILE A 51 0.40 2.61 -10.15
CA ILE A 51 1.53 1.66 -10.07
C ILE A 51 1.86 1.18 -11.48
N GLU A 52 3.08 1.36 -11.97
CA GLU A 52 3.49 0.89 -13.29
C GLU A 52 3.82 -0.60 -13.28
N CYS A 53 3.27 -1.36 -14.24
CA CYS A 53 3.73 -2.72 -14.47
C CYS A 53 5.14 -2.68 -15.06
N PRO A 54 6.11 -3.43 -14.49
CA PRO A 54 7.49 -3.39 -14.95
C PRO A 54 7.70 -3.96 -16.37
N VAL A 55 6.73 -4.76 -16.86
CA VAL A 55 6.83 -5.47 -18.14
C VAL A 55 6.30 -4.62 -19.31
N ASN A 56 5.07 -4.10 -19.18
CA ASN A 56 4.37 -3.45 -20.30
C ASN A 56 4.11 -1.95 -20.09
N GLY A 57 4.55 -1.37 -18.96
CA GLY A 57 4.36 0.04 -18.63
C GLY A 57 2.91 0.44 -18.29
N LYS A 58 1.97 -0.51 -18.34
CA LYS A 58 0.54 -0.22 -18.08
C LYS A 58 0.26 -0.35 -16.60
N CYS A 59 -0.60 0.53 -16.07
CA CYS A 59 -1.03 0.42 -14.69
C CYS A 59 -2.03 -0.75 -14.52
N PRO A 60 -1.71 -1.79 -13.72
CA PRO A 60 -2.61 -2.92 -13.50
C PRO A 60 -3.84 -2.49 -12.69
N THR A 61 -3.72 -1.42 -11.92
CA THR A 61 -4.75 -0.83 -11.06
C THR A 61 -5.58 0.25 -11.76
N ARG A 62 -5.46 0.40 -13.09
CA ARG A 62 -6.24 1.38 -13.87
C ARG A 62 -7.75 1.24 -13.75
N ASN A 63 -8.23 0.02 -13.52
CA ASN A 63 -9.66 -0.31 -13.41
C ASN A 63 -10.20 -0.17 -11.97
N VAL A 64 -9.38 0.28 -11.02
CA VAL A 64 -9.80 0.43 -9.62
C VAL A 64 -10.86 1.52 -9.51
N THR A 65 -12.05 1.12 -9.09
CA THR A 65 -13.17 2.03 -8.87
C THR A 65 -12.92 2.96 -7.68
N LYS A 66 -13.72 4.03 -7.58
CA LYS A 66 -13.67 4.95 -6.43
C LYS A 66 -14.00 4.23 -5.12
N GLU A 67 -14.94 3.30 -5.17
CA GLU A 67 -15.42 2.50 -4.05
C GLU A 67 -14.31 1.55 -3.58
N CYS A 68 -13.65 0.86 -4.52
CA CYS A 68 -12.52 -0.01 -4.23
C CYS A 68 -11.36 0.78 -3.61
N TYR A 69 -11.03 1.96 -4.17
CA TYR A 69 -10.01 2.84 -3.59
C TYR A 69 -10.35 3.32 -2.17
N LYS A 70 -11.61 3.70 -1.93
CA LYS A 70 -12.07 4.07 -0.58
C LYS A 70 -11.95 2.91 0.40
N ALA A 71 -12.36 1.71 0.00
CA ALA A 71 -12.25 0.51 0.81
C ALA A 71 -10.77 0.20 1.14
N PHE A 72 -9.89 0.29 0.15
CA PHE A 72 -8.44 0.15 0.31
C PHE A 72 -7.87 1.15 1.32
N ARG A 73 -8.16 2.46 1.16
CA ARG A 73 -7.68 3.49 2.10
C ARG A 73 -8.24 3.29 3.50
N LYS A 74 -9.51 2.89 3.62
CA LYS A 74 -10.12 2.56 4.93
C LYS A 74 -9.39 1.40 5.61
N ALA A 75 -9.12 0.32 4.88
CA ALA A 75 -8.42 -0.85 5.41
C ALA A 75 -6.99 -0.50 5.86
N ILE A 76 -6.20 0.12 4.98
CA ILE A 76 -4.81 0.47 5.30
C ILE A 76 -4.70 1.48 6.45
N ASN A 77 -5.56 2.50 6.49
CA ASN A 77 -5.55 3.46 7.60
C ASN A 77 -5.99 2.82 8.93
N HIS A 78 -6.92 1.86 8.88
CA HIS A 78 -7.30 1.09 10.06
C HIS A 78 -6.13 0.25 10.57
N PHE A 79 -5.42 -0.47 9.70
CA PHE A 79 -4.22 -1.22 10.04
C PHE A 79 -3.13 -0.32 10.63
N ASN A 80 -2.83 0.81 9.99
CA ASN A 80 -1.84 1.76 10.48
C ASN A 80 -2.22 2.29 11.87
N SER A 81 -3.51 2.60 12.11
CA SER A 81 -3.98 3.00 13.45
C SER A 81 -3.74 1.92 14.51
N LEU A 82 -3.95 0.65 14.18
CA LEU A 82 -3.68 -0.47 15.10
C LEU A 82 -2.17 -0.63 15.37
N ILE A 83 -1.35 -0.51 14.34
CA ILE A 83 0.12 -0.50 14.47
C ILE A 83 0.55 0.59 15.46
N TRP A 84 0.12 1.84 15.24
CA TRP A 84 0.47 2.96 16.12
C TRP A 84 -0.05 2.79 17.54
N LYS A 85 -1.27 2.28 17.71
CA LYS A 85 -1.83 1.99 19.04
C LYS A 85 -1.03 0.92 19.78
N GLN A 86 -0.51 -0.08 19.08
CA GLN A 86 0.32 -1.11 19.71
C GLN A 86 1.71 -0.56 20.05
N VAL A 87 2.35 0.13 19.11
CA VAL A 87 3.66 0.77 19.32
C VAL A 87 3.60 1.73 20.51
N ALA A 88 2.54 2.54 20.61
CA ALA A 88 2.33 3.46 21.73
C ALA A 88 2.00 2.78 23.07
N LYS A 89 1.61 1.50 23.07
CA LYS A 89 1.27 0.74 24.29
C LYS A 89 2.42 -0.12 24.82
N GLU A 90 3.60 -0.09 24.19
CA GLU A 90 4.78 -0.89 24.59
C GLU A 90 4.48 -2.37 24.89
N LYS A 91 3.58 -2.98 24.12
CA LYS A 91 3.29 -4.41 24.29
C LYS A 91 4.34 -5.26 23.57
N GLU A 92 4.64 -6.43 24.12
CA GLU A 92 5.57 -7.41 23.52
C GLU A 92 5.16 -7.75 22.07
N LYS A 93 6.17 -7.85 21.18
CA LYS A 93 6.03 -7.97 19.72
C LYS A 93 5.16 -9.15 19.27
N ASP A 94 5.07 -10.22 20.06
CA ASP A 94 4.49 -11.50 19.62
C ASP A 94 2.95 -11.51 19.63
N GLU A 95 2.30 -10.90 20.63
CA GLU A 95 0.83 -10.79 20.68
C GLU A 95 0.27 -9.88 19.56
N PHE A 96 1.08 -8.93 19.12
CA PHE A 96 0.71 -7.96 18.10
C PHE A 96 0.62 -8.58 16.72
N PHE A 97 1.64 -9.37 16.34
CA PHE A 97 1.67 -9.99 15.03
C PHE A 97 0.54 -11.00 14.89
N ASP A 98 0.20 -11.70 15.96
CA ASP A 98 -0.95 -12.62 16.01
C ASP A 98 -2.28 -11.92 15.74
N ALA A 99 -2.47 -10.72 16.31
CA ALA A 99 -3.65 -9.91 16.03
C ALA A 99 -3.71 -9.46 14.55
N ILE A 100 -2.57 -9.11 13.94
CA ILE A 100 -2.49 -8.76 12.52
C ILE A 100 -2.81 -9.96 11.62
N VAL A 101 -2.17 -11.11 11.87
CA VAL A 101 -2.36 -12.35 11.09
C VAL A 101 -3.81 -12.83 11.14
N ASN A 102 -4.43 -12.78 12.33
CA ASN A 102 -5.84 -13.11 12.51
C ASN A 102 -6.75 -12.14 11.76
N MET A 103 -6.46 -10.84 11.74
CA MET A 103 -7.23 -9.86 10.95
C MET A 103 -7.11 -10.04 9.45
N LEU A 104 -5.94 -10.50 8.97
CA LEU A 104 -5.72 -10.77 7.55
C LEU A 104 -6.34 -12.10 7.10
N GLY A 105 -6.93 -12.89 8.02
CA GLY A 105 -7.50 -14.20 7.70
C GLY A 105 -6.44 -15.21 7.24
N ILE A 106 -5.16 -14.95 7.55
CA ILE A 106 -4.06 -15.84 7.20
C ILE A 106 -4.06 -16.96 8.24
N ASN A 107 -4.66 -18.09 7.91
CA ASN A 107 -4.68 -19.27 8.78
C ASN A 107 -3.24 -19.68 9.12
N LYS A 108 -2.91 -19.75 10.42
CA LYS A 108 -1.62 -20.18 10.98
C LYS A 108 -1.27 -21.68 10.74
N LYS A 109 -1.75 -22.28 9.65
CA LYS A 109 -1.34 -23.65 9.26
C LYS A 109 -0.17 -23.56 8.28
N LEU A 110 1.02 -23.35 8.81
CA LEU A 110 2.30 -23.76 8.22
C LEU A 110 3.12 -24.42 9.33
#